data_AF-T1A928-F1
#
_entry.id   AF-T1A928-F1
#
_cell.length_a   1.000
_cell.length_b   1.000
_cell.length_c   1.000
_cell.angle_alpha   90.00
_cell.angle_beta   90.00
_cell.angle_gamma   90.00
#
_symmetry.space_group_name_H-M   'P 1'
#
loop_
_entity.id
_entity.type
_entity.pdbx_description
1 polymer ?
#
loop_
_entity_poly.entity_id
_entity_poly.type
_entity_poly.pdbx_seq_one_letter_code
_entity_poly.pdbx_strand_id
1 'polypeptide(L)'
;MRRWVALAPWLARFIQAAFHQSRNTPALAALVAPAANALEVALREIARPELLVRHGHYVLWRGRHAAERAAHTAAGAQALGVRTGPAPRELLQAVCARGGTGEAAGLHYPDSGHVIDPRQLAAALAGAAFQAGAEFRQAEVQELTPLGARIGVRAEGRVVPAAAAVVCAGVQSQPLLARFGVPAPLTAERGYHLEMPDAPPLIDAPVLHANHNIIVTPMQGRLRATSYLEFERHGAAPDPRK
;
A
#
# COMPACT_ATOMS: atom_id res chain seq x y z
N MET A 1 17.79 6.86 21.93
CA MET A 1 18.77 5.74 21.85
C MET A 1 18.14 4.35 21.99
N ARG A 2 17.29 4.07 22.99
CA ARG A 2 16.66 2.73 23.19
C ARG A 2 15.84 2.19 21.99
N ARG A 3 15.28 3.07 21.15
CA ARG A 3 14.44 2.71 19.98
C ARG A 3 15.22 2.02 18.86
N TRP A 4 16.40 2.54 18.52
CA TRP A 4 17.23 2.04 17.42
C TRP A 4 17.86 0.68 17.70
N VAL A 5 18.18 0.40 18.97
CA VAL A 5 18.81 -0.87 19.38
C VAL A 5 17.87 -2.06 19.14
N ALA A 6 16.57 -1.92 19.40
CA ALA A 6 15.59 -2.98 19.17
C ALA A 6 15.30 -3.22 17.68
N LEU A 7 15.34 -2.16 16.86
CA LEU A 7 15.13 -2.25 15.41
C LEU A 7 16.38 -2.71 14.65
N ALA A 8 17.58 -2.55 15.21
CA ALA A 8 18.84 -2.79 14.50
C ALA A 8 18.94 -4.18 13.83
N PRO A 9 18.55 -5.31 14.47
CA PRO A 9 18.62 -6.62 13.82
C PRO A 9 17.67 -6.72 12.62
N TRP A 10 16.47 -6.15 12.73
CA TRP A 10 15.51 -6.11 11.63
C TRP A 10 15.99 -5.18 10.52
N LEU A 11 16.49 -3.99 10.86
CA LEU A 11 17.03 -3.02 9.91
C LEU A 11 18.21 -3.57 9.12
N ALA A 12 19.12 -4.30 9.77
CA ALA A 12 20.23 -4.95 9.07
C ALA A 12 19.73 -5.95 8.01
N ARG A 13 18.74 -6.77 8.35
CA ARG A 13 18.11 -7.71 7.42
C ARG A 13 17.37 -6.98 6.29
N PHE A 14 16.65 -5.91 6.62
CA PHE A 14 15.93 -5.08 5.65
C PHE A 14 16.90 -4.45 4.64
N ILE A 15 17.98 -3.82 5.12
CA ILE A 15 19.01 -3.22 4.27
C ILE A 15 19.66 -4.27 3.37
N GLN A 16 20.04 -5.43 3.93
CA GLN A 16 20.60 -6.53 3.15
C GLN A 16 19.64 -6.98 2.04
N ALA A 17 18.34 -7.11 2.35
CA ALA A 17 17.33 -7.46 1.36
C ALA A 17 17.13 -6.36 0.30
N ALA A 18 17.22 -5.08 0.68
CA ALA A 18 17.10 -3.94 -0.23
C ALA A 18 18.21 -3.92 -1.29
N PHE A 19 19.44 -4.35 -0.96
CA PHE A 19 20.53 -4.50 -1.93
C PHE A 19 20.29 -5.60 -2.97
N HIS A 20 19.32 -6.49 -2.74
CA HIS A 20 18.91 -7.52 -3.70
C HIS A 20 17.69 -7.09 -4.54
N GLN A 21 17.42 -5.78 -4.65
CA GLN A 21 16.27 -5.25 -5.39
C GLN A 21 16.16 -5.82 -6.81
N SER A 22 17.22 -5.83 -7.60
CA SER A 22 17.18 -6.33 -8.99
C SER A 22 16.74 -7.80 -9.09
N ARG A 23 17.10 -8.62 -8.11
CA ARG A 23 16.67 -10.03 -8.00
C ARG A 23 15.23 -10.16 -7.51
N ASN A 24 14.80 -9.30 -6.58
CA ASN A 24 13.49 -9.38 -5.94
C ASN A 24 12.37 -8.79 -6.80
N THR A 25 12.69 -7.77 -7.61
CA THR A 25 11.69 -7.04 -8.42
C THR A 25 10.87 -7.95 -9.35
N PRO A 26 11.44 -8.90 -10.12
CA PRO A 26 10.63 -9.77 -10.99
C PRO A 26 9.62 -10.63 -10.20
N ALA A 27 10.03 -11.15 -9.04
CA ALA A 27 9.15 -11.96 -8.18
C ALA A 27 8.00 -11.12 -7.60
N LEU A 28 8.30 -9.89 -7.15
CA LEU A 28 7.27 -8.97 -6.66
C LEU A 28 6.36 -8.48 -7.78
N ALA A 29 6.90 -8.22 -8.97
CA ALA A 29 6.13 -7.78 -10.12
C ALA A 29 5.05 -8.81 -10.50
N ALA A 30 5.35 -10.10 -10.43
CA ALA A 30 4.37 -11.16 -10.69
C ALA A 30 3.17 -11.15 -9.70
N LEU A 31 3.37 -10.66 -8.47
CA LEU A 31 2.31 -10.52 -7.46
C LEU A 31 1.55 -9.19 -7.62
N VAL A 32 2.25 -8.11 -7.97
CA VAL A 32 1.69 -6.76 -8.03
C VAL A 32 0.95 -6.50 -9.35
N ALA A 33 1.49 -6.96 -10.49
CA ALA A 33 0.93 -6.71 -11.81
C ALA A 33 -0.55 -7.12 -11.95
N PRO A 34 -0.99 -8.31 -11.48
CA PRO A 34 -2.40 -8.69 -11.60
C PRO A 34 -3.31 -8.06 -10.52
N ALA A 35 -2.76 -7.42 -9.49
CA ALA A 35 -3.51 -7.09 -8.27
C ALA A 35 -4.71 -6.15 -8.52
N ALA A 36 -4.54 -5.13 -9.37
CA ALA A 36 -5.63 -4.21 -9.68
C ALA A 36 -6.76 -4.90 -10.46
N ASN A 37 -6.42 -5.78 -11.41
CA ASN A 37 -7.41 -6.56 -12.15
C ASN A 37 -8.11 -7.58 -11.25
N ALA A 38 -7.39 -8.25 -10.35
CA ALA A 38 -7.96 -9.18 -9.39
C ALA A 38 -8.94 -8.47 -8.44
N LEU A 39 -8.59 -7.28 -7.95
CA LEU A 39 -9.49 -6.46 -7.14
C LEU A 39 -10.72 -6.03 -7.94
N GLU A 40 -10.55 -5.63 -9.19
CA GLU A 40 -11.66 -5.24 -10.08
C GLU A 40 -12.66 -6.40 -10.29
N VAL A 41 -12.16 -7.62 -10.50
CA VAL A 41 -12.99 -8.83 -10.58
C VAL A 41 -13.74 -9.07 -9.28
N ALA A 42 -13.05 -9.08 -8.14
CA ALA A 42 -13.67 -9.29 -6.83
C ALA A 42 -14.74 -8.24 -6.52
N LEU A 43 -14.50 -6.97 -6.89
CA LEU A 43 -15.47 -5.88 -6.70
C LEU A 43 -16.71 -6.03 -7.59
N ARG A 44 -16.56 -6.56 -8.80
CA ARG A 44 -17.71 -6.88 -9.66
C ARG A 44 -18.55 -8.02 -9.07
N GLU A 45 -17.91 -9.07 -8.54
CA GLU A 45 -18.60 -10.21 -7.93
C GLU A 45 -19.49 -9.79 -6.76
N ILE A 46 -19.06 -8.79 -5.98
CA ILE A 46 -19.84 -8.23 -4.86
C ILE A 46 -20.72 -7.04 -5.26
N ALA A 47 -20.88 -6.76 -6.56
CA ALA A 47 -21.65 -5.66 -7.12
C ALA A 47 -21.24 -4.26 -6.59
N ARG A 48 -19.94 -4.05 -6.35
CA ARG A 48 -19.35 -2.78 -5.91
C ARG A 48 -18.19 -2.29 -6.82
N PRO A 49 -18.32 -2.31 -8.16
CA PRO A 49 -17.21 -1.93 -9.06
C PRO A 49 -16.79 -0.45 -8.91
N GLU A 50 -17.68 0.42 -8.44
CA GLU A 50 -17.43 1.85 -8.27
C GLU A 50 -16.38 2.16 -7.20
N LEU A 51 -16.05 1.20 -6.34
CA LEU A 51 -15.04 1.38 -5.30
C LEU A 51 -13.60 1.48 -5.84
N LEU A 52 -13.37 1.10 -7.10
CA LEU A 52 -12.06 1.13 -7.77
C LEU A 52 -12.12 1.98 -9.04
N VAL A 53 -11.26 2.99 -9.12
CA VAL A 53 -11.10 3.85 -10.30
C VAL A 53 -9.85 3.42 -11.08
N ARG A 54 -10.02 3.17 -12.38
CA ARG A 54 -8.98 2.64 -13.30
C ARG A 54 -8.44 3.70 -14.27
N HIS A 55 -8.24 4.93 -13.81
CA HIS A 55 -7.63 6.01 -14.62
C HIS A 55 -6.09 6.00 -14.62
N GLY A 56 -5.48 4.95 -14.05
CA GLY A 56 -4.04 4.89 -13.88
C GLY A 56 -3.54 5.77 -12.74
N HIS A 57 -2.26 6.13 -12.80
CA HIS A 57 -1.65 7.18 -11.97
C HIS A 57 -0.58 7.91 -12.76
N TYR A 58 -0.19 9.09 -12.27
CA TYR A 58 0.86 9.91 -12.86
C TYR A 58 2.05 10.03 -11.92
N VAL A 59 3.26 9.99 -12.47
CA VAL A 59 4.49 10.34 -11.77
C VAL A 59 5.09 11.55 -12.44
N LEU A 60 5.26 12.63 -11.69
CA LEU A 60 5.67 13.93 -12.22
C LEU A 60 6.97 14.39 -11.56
N TRP A 61 7.85 14.95 -12.38
CA TRP A 61 9.10 15.56 -11.98
C TRP A 61 9.14 17.02 -12.44
N ARG A 62 9.80 17.88 -11.64
CA ARG A 62 10.04 19.30 -11.93
C ARG A 62 11.53 19.65 -11.96
N GLY A 63 11.84 20.71 -12.68
CA GLY A 63 13.17 21.30 -12.86
C GLY A 63 13.99 20.67 -13.99
N ARG A 64 15.21 21.21 -14.20
CA ARG A 64 16.13 20.88 -15.31
C ARG A 64 16.28 19.40 -15.68
N HIS A 65 16.24 18.52 -14.69
CA HIS A 65 16.47 17.08 -14.87
C HIS A 65 15.18 16.26 -14.96
N ALA A 66 14.02 16.91 -15.13
CA ALA A 66 12.73 16.21 -15.12
C ALA A 66 12.60 15.21 -16.28
N ALA A 67 12.97 15.62 -17.50
CA ALA A 67 12.86 14.77 -18.68
C ALA A 67 13.77 13.54 -18.59
N GLU A 68 15.02 13.72 -18.16
CA GLU A 68 15.98 12.62 -17.97
C GLU A 68 15.49 11.61 -16.94
N ARG A 69 14.98 12.07 -15.80
CA ARG A 69 14.41 11.20 -14.76
C ARG A 69 13.19 10.43 -15.27
N ALA A 70 12.29 11.11 -15.99
CA ALA A 70 11.12 10.45 -16.58
C ALA A 70 11.55 9.37 -17.60
N ALA A 71 12.53 9.66 -18.46
CA ALA A 71 13.04 8.70 -19.43
C ALA A 71 13.70 7.48 -18.75
N HIS A 72 14.53 7.72 -17.73
CA HIS A 72 15.16 6.65 -16.95
C HIS A 72 14.13 5.75 -16.26
N THR A 73 13.13 6.34 -15.59
CA THR A 73 12.06 5.59 -14.93
C THR A 73 11.20 4.82 -15.94
N ALA A 74 10.90 5.39 -17.11
CA ALA A 74 10.15 4.72 -18.17
C ALA A 74 10.90 3.49 -18.69
N ALA A 75 12.22 3.59 -18.93
CA ALA A 75 13.05 2.47 -19.37
C ALA A 75 13.04 1.30 -18.37
N GLY A 76 13.14 1.60 -17.07
CA GLY A 76 13.05 0.59 -16.02
C GLY A 76 11.68 -0.09 -15.95
N ALA A 77 10.60 0.67 -16.12
CA ALA A 77 9.24 0.13 -16.19
C ALA A 77 9.03 -0.77 -17.42
N GLN A 78 9.51 -0.35 -18.59
CA GLN A 78 9.41 -1.11 -19.83
C GLN A 78 10.18 -2.43 -19.75
N ALA A 79 11.35 -2.46 -19.11
CA ALA A 79 12.12 -3.69 -18.89
C ALA A 79 11.35 -4.74 -18.03
N LEU A 80 10.36 -4.31 -17.26
CA LEU A 80 9.47 -5.16 -16.45
C LEU A 80 8.12 -5.42 -17.13
N GLY A 81 7.94 -4.99 -18.39
CA GLY A 81 6.67 -5.10 -19.11
C GLY A 81 5.58 -4.14 -18.60
N VAL A 82 5.94 -3.12 -17.81
CA VAL A 82 4.99 -2.13 -17.31
C VAL A 82 4.77 -1.05 -18.36
N ARG A 83 3.52 -0.92 -18.82
CA ARG A 83 3.12 0.08 -19.81
C ARG A 83 3.20 1.48 -19.20
N THR A 84 3.83 2.40 -19.92
CA THR A 84 3.89 3.82 -19.58
C THR A 84 3.59 4.69 -20.79
N GLY A 85 3.06 5.89 -20.54
CA GLY A 85 2.81 6.93 -21.54
C GLY A 85 3.22 8.30 -21.02
N PRO A 86 3.21 9.35 -21.87
CA PRO A 86 3.47 10.71 -21.41
C PRO A 86 2.31 11.23 -20.55
N ALA A 87 2.62 12.04 -19.54
CA ALA A 87 1.60 12.82 -18.83
C ALA A 87 1.01 13.92 -19.74
N PRO A 88 -0.29 14.26 -19.60
CA PRO A 88 -0.92 15.34 -20.36
C PRO A 88 -0.20 16.68 -20.18
N ARG A 89 -0.14 17.47 -21.26
CA ARG A 89 0.54 18.77 -21.26
C ARG A 89 -0.07 19.73 -20.24
N GLU A 90 -1.39 19.70 -20.13
CA GLU A 90 -2.18 20.56 -19.25
C GLU A 90 -1.85 20.27 -17.78
N LEU A 91 -1.67 19.00 -17.43
CA LEU A 91 -1.23 18.58 -16.09
C LEU A 91 0.19 19.09 -15.79
N LEU A 92 1.12 18.98 -16.75
CA LEU A 92 2.48 19.49 -16.58
C LEU A 92 2.50 21.01 -16.41
N GLN A 93 1.73 21.74 -17.22
CA GLN A 93 1.58 23.20 -17.10
C GLN A 93 0.99 23.62 -15.75
N ALA A 94 -0.05 22.93 -15.29
CA ALA A 94 -0.69 23.19 -14.00
C ALA A 94 0.26 22.97 -12.81
N VAL A 95 1.18 22.01 -12.92
CA VAL A 95 2.20 21.72 -11.91
C VAL A 95 3.38 22.69 -11.96
N CYS A 96 3.78 23.13 -13.16
CA CYS A 96 4.76 24.20 -13.34
C CYS A 96 4.26 25.52 -12.74
N ALA A 97 3.02 25.92 -13.07
CA ALA A 97 2.41 27.16 -12.60
C ALA A 97 2.34 27.22 -11.06
N ARG A 98 1.91 26.13 -10.41
CA ARG A 98 1.87 26.03 -8.93
C ARG A 98 3.24 25.87 -8.29
N GLY A 99 4.24 25.42 -9.06
CA GLY A 99 5.57 25.07 -8.59
C GLY A 99 6.64 26.14 -8.72
N GLY A 100 6.36 27.22 -9.46
CA GLY A 100 7.36 28.26 -9.74
C GLY A 100 8.52 27.78 -10.62
N THR A 101 8.35 26.71 -11.41
CA THR A 101 9.37 26.17 -12.31
C THR A 101 8.85 26.11 -13.74
N GLY A 102 9.67 26.44 -14.74
CA GLY A 102 9.27 26.35 -16.16
C GLY A 102 9.29 24.94 -16.74
N GLU A 103 9.95 23.99 -16.08
CA GLU A 103 10.23 22.66 -16.64
C GLU A 103 9.61 21.55 -15.79
N ALA A 104 8.83 20.68 -16.44
CA ALA A 104 8.31 19.46 -15.85
C ALA A 104 8.20 18.36 -16.92
N ALA A 105 8.29 17.11 -16.46
CA ALA A 105 8.04 15.92 -17.25
C ALA A 105 7.26 14.92 -16.42
N GLY A 106 6.54 14.01 -17.06
CA GLY A 106 5.75 13.04 -16.33
C GLY A 106 5.42 11.80 -17.13
N LEU A 107 5.17 10.72 -16.40
CA LEU A 107 4.73 9.43 -16.90
C LEU A 107 3.30 9.16 -16.43
N HIS A 108 2.51 8.55 -17.31
CA HIS A 108 1.23 7.95 -17.02
C HIS A 108 1.40 6.42 -16.97
N TYR A 109 0.86 5.81 -15.93
CA TYR A 109 0.78 4.35 -15.78
C TYR A 109 -0.70 3.95 -15.90
N PRO A 110 -1.18 3.63 -17.11
CA PRO A 110 -2.61 3.43 -17.38
C PRO A 110 -3.19 2.19 -16.69
N ASP A 111 -2.35 1.20 -16.37
CA ASP A 111 -2.80 -0.10 -15.85
C ASP A 111 -2.96 -0.14 -14.33
N SER A 112 -2.74 0.96 -13.63
CA SER A 112 -2.97 1.06 -12.19
C SER A 112 -4.35 1.64 -11.86
N GLY A 113 -4.67 1.71 -10.57
CA GLY A 113 -5.91 2.33 -10.11
C GLY A 113 -5.78 2.76 -8.66
N HIS A 114 -6.85 3.36 -8.15
CA HIS A 114 -6.96 3.71 -6.74
C HIS A 114 -8.38 3.46 -6.26
N VAL A 115 -8.51 3.23 -4.96
CA VAL A 115 -9.81 3.01 -4.32
C VAL A 115 -10.34 4.35 -3.83
N ILE A 116 -11.66 4.57 -3.95
CA ILE A 116 -12.26 5.87 -3.62
C ILE A 116 -12.33 6.11 -2.10
N ASP A 117 -12.40 5.03 -1.32
CA ASP A 117 -12.37 5.07 0.13
C ASP A 117 -11.96 3.69 0.71
N PRO A 118 -10.81 3.58 1.41
CA PRO A 118 -10.36 2.31 1.96
C PRO A 118 -11.28 1.71 3.03
N ARG A 119 -12.00 2.55 3.80
CA ARG A 119 -12.94 2.07 4.83
C ARG A 119 -14.18 1.48 4.17
N GLN A 120 -14.70 2.14 3.14
CA GLN A 120 -15.83 1.60 2.38
C GLN A 120 -15.46 0.31 1.65
N LEU A 121 -14.25 0.22 1.10
CA LEU A 121 -13.74 -1.02 0.52
C LEU A 121 -13.74 -2.17 1.52
N ALA A 122 -13.14 -1.95 2.70
CA ALA A 122 -13.09 -2.97 3.74
C ALA A 122 -14.49 -3.39 4.21
N ALA A 123 -15.40 -2.41 4.39
CA ALA A 123 -16.78 -2.68 4.79
C ALA A 123 -17.56 -3.46 3.72
N ALA A 124 -17.35 -3.16 2.43
CA ALA A 124 -17.99 -3.86 1.33
C ALA A 124 -17.53 -5.33 1.25
N LEU A 125 -16.22 -5.57 1.33
CA LEU A 125 -15.67 -6.92 1.33
C LEU A 125 -16.14 -7.72 2.55
N ALA A 126 -16.15 -7.11 3.74
CA ALA A 126 -16.65 -7.76 4.95
C ALA A 126 -18.15 -8.08 4.84
N GLY A 127 -18.96 -7.14 4.34
CA GLY A 127 -20.39 -7.34 4.12
C GLY A 127 -20.67 -8.50 3.17
N ALA A 128 -19.93 -8.59 2.06
CA ALA A 128 -20.04 -9.71 1.14
C ALA A 128 -19.65 -11.05 1.78
N ALA A 129 -18.59 -11.07 2.59
CA ALA A 129 -18.21 -12.28 3.32
C ALA A 129 -19.31 -12.72 4.30
N PHE A 130 -19.96 -11.79 5.01
CA PHE A 130 -21.07 -12.12 5.92
C PHE A 130 -22.29 -12.64 5.18
N GLN A 131 -22.61 -12.07 4.01
CA GLN A 131 -23.69 -12.58 3.15
C GLN A 131 -23.39 -13.99 2.63
N ALA A 132 -22.11 -14.33 2.45
CA ALA A 132 -21.66 -15.68 2.11
C ALA A 132 -21.59 -16.64 3.33
N GLY A 133 -21.99 -16.20 4.52
CA GLY A 133 -22.06 -17.03 5.74
C GLY A 133 -20.82 -16.96 6.63
N ALA A 134 -19.88 -16.04 6.39
CA ALA A 134 -18.77 -15.81 7.31
C ALA A 134 -19.27 -15.20 8.63
N GLU A 135 -18.74 -15.69 9.75
CA GLU A 135 -18.98 -15.10 11.07
C GLU A 135 -17.86 -14.13 11.44
N PHE A 136 -18.22 -12.95 11.96
CA PHE A 136 -17.26 -12.04 12.59
C PHE A 136 -17.29 -12.17 14.10
N ARG A 137 -16.12 -12.38 14.69
CA ARG A 137 -15.93 -12.37 16.14
C ARG A 137 -14.88 -11.33 16.49
N GLN A 138 -15.30 -10.30 17.20
CA GLN A 138 -14.39 -9.27 17.69
C GLN A 138 -13.68 -9.80 18.94
N ALA A 139 -12.52 -10.42 18.77
CA ALA A 139 -11.73 -10.97 19.86
C ALA A 139 -10.23 -10.86 19.54
N GLU A 140 -9.41 -10.62 20.57
CA GLU A 140 -7.96 -10.70 20.45
C GLU A 140 -7.50 -12.16 20.46
N VAL A 141 -6.92 -12.61 19.36
CA VAL A 141 -6.23 -13.91 19.30
C VAL A 141 -4.87 -13.74 19.96
N GLN A 142 -4.71 -14.38 21.12
CA GLN A 142 -3.50 -14.31 21.92
C GLN A 142 -2.45 -15.30 21.42
N GLU A 143 -2.90 -16.44 20.86
CA GLU A 143 -1.99 -17.52 20.49
C GLU A 143 -2.63 -18.50 19.51
N LEU A 144 -1.79 -19.10 18.66
CA LEU A 144 -2.12 -20.27 17.86
C LEU A 144 -1.25 -21.45 18.29
N THR A 145 -1.86 -22.62 18.48
CA THR A 145 -1.15 -23.84 18.90
C THR A 145 -1.53 -25.03 18.03
N PRO A 146 -0.59 -25.93 17.68
CA PRO A 146 -0.94 -27.25 17.14
C PRO A 146 -1.88 -27.99 18.10
N LEU A 147 -2.96 -28.57 17.58
CA LEU A 147 -3.94 -29.35 18.33
C LEU A 147 -4.27 -30.63 17.55
N GLY A 148 -3.36 -31.61 17.58
CA GLY A 148 -3.45 -32.80 16.73
C GLY A 148 -3.44 -32.39 15.25
N ALA A 149 -4.47 -32.80 14.50
CA ALA A 149 -4.68 -32.40 13.10
C ALA A 149 -5.37 -31.02 12.92
N ARG A 150 -5.60 -30.28 14.02
CA ARG A 150 -6.27 -28.97 14.03
C ARG A 150 -5.34 -27.88 14.55
N ILE A 151 -5.78 -26.64 14.43
CA ILE A 151 -5.17 -25.47 15.06
C ILE A 151 -6.05 -25.04 16.23
N GLY A 152 -5.47 -24.95 17.43
CA GLY A 152 -6.10 -24.31 18.58
C GLY A 152 -5.91 -22.79 18.50
N VAL A 153 -7.02 -22.06 18.41
CA VAL A 153 -7.04 -20.59 18.43
C VAL A 153 -7.38 -20.13 19.84
N ARG A 154 -6.42 -19.55 20.55
CA ARG A 154 -6.64 -19.00 21.89
C ARG A 154 -7.14 -17.57 21.78
N ALA A 155 -8.37 -17.34 22.21
CA ALA A 155 -8.99 -16.02 22.29
C ALA A 155 -9.89 -15.94 23.53
N GLU A 156 -9.86 -14.82 24.23
CA GLU A 156 -10.71 -14.56 25.42
C GLU A 156 -10.64 -15.67 26.49
N GLY A 157 -9.45 -16.25 26.71
CA GLY A 157 -9.25 -17.33 27.68
C GLY A 157 -9.82 -18.70 27.26
N ARG A 158 -10.35 -18.83 26.05
CA ARG A 158 -10.86 -20.08 25.48
C ARG A 158 -10.02 -20.54 24.29
N VAL A 159 -10.03 -21.83 24.01
CA VAL A 159 -9.40 -22.40 22.82
C VAL A 159 -10.49 -22.87 21.86
N VAL A 160 -10.51 -22.27 20.67
CA VAL A 160 -11.42 -22.66 19.59
C VAL A 160 -10.63 -23.55 18.61
N PRO A 161 -11.01 -24.82 18.42
CA PRO A 161 -10.36 -25.67 17.44
C PRO A 161 -10.81 -25.33 16.02
N ALA A 162 -9.85 -25.12 15.11
CA ALA A 162 -10.09 -24.86 13.70
C ALA A 162 -9.38 -25.90 12.82
N ALA A 163 -9.98 -26.29 11.70
CA ALA A 163 -9.32 -27.21 10.75
C ALA A 163 -8.12 -26.56 10.05
N ALA A 164 -8.18 -25.25 9.82
CA ALA A 164 -7.10 -24.44 9.28
C ALA A 164 -7.17 -23.03 9.86
N ALA A 165 -6.06 -22.29 9.79
CA ALA A 165 -5.98 -20.89 10.18
C ALA A 165 -5.21 -20.10 9.11
N VAL A 166 -5.74 -18.93 8.72
CA VAL A 166 -5.07 -17.96 7.86
C VAL A 166 -4.74 -16.73 8.70
N VAL A 167 -3.46 -16.36 8.76
CA VAL A 167 -2.99 -15.24 9.59
C VAL A 167 -2.87 -13.97 8.75
N CYS A 168 -3.79 -13.04 8.96
CA CYS A 168 -3.83 -11.72 8.31
C CYS A 168 -3.57 -10.57 9.32
N ALA A 169 -2.74 -10.80 10.34
CA ALA A 169 -2.57 -9.92 11.50
C ALA A 169 -1.50 -8.82 11.34
N GLY A 170 -1.03 -8.57 10.11
CA GLY A 170 0.01 -7.58 9.84
C GLY A 170 1.25 -7.78 10.72
N VAL A 171 1.73 -6.72 11.37
CA VAL A 171 2.92 -6.76 12.25
C VAL A 171 2.76 -7.63 13.50
N GLN A 172 1.53 -8.02 13.85
CA GLN A 172 1.25 -8.95 14.96
C GLN A 172 1.28 -10.43 14.51
N SER A 173 1.65 -10.72 13.26
CA SER A 173 1.70 -12.10 12.75
C SER A 173 2.84 -12.92 13.37
N GLN A 174 3.99 -12.31 13.67
CA GLN A 174 5.17 -13.04 14.16
C GLN A 174 4.92 -13.78 15.49
N PRO A 175 4.31 -13.17 16.53
CA PRO A 175 3.94 -13.90 17.74
C PRO A 175 3.01 -15.10 17.50
N LEU A 176 2.05 -14.98 16.58
CA LEU A 176 1.08 -16.06 16.29
C LEU A 176 1.72 -17.23 15.54
N LEU A 177 2.70 -16.95 14.68
CA LEU A 177 3.36 -17.96 13.84
C LEU A 177 4.59 -18.60 14.49
N ALA A 178 5.10 -18.02 15.59
CA ALA A 178 6.33 -18.46 16.23
C ALA A 178 6.34 -19.95 16.63
N ARG A 179 5.21 -20.47 17.12
CA ARG A 179 5.07 -21.89 17.52
C ARG A 179 5.09 -22.87 16.35
N PHE A 180 4.87 -22.39 15.13
CA PHE A 180 4.94 -23.18 13.91
C PHE A 180 6.31 -23.05 13.23
N GLY A 181 7.25 -22.31 13.81
CA GLY A 181 8.57 -22.08 13.20
C GLY A 181 8.52 -21.24 11.92
N VAL A 182 7.40 -20.57 11.64
CA VAL A 182 7.23 -19.76 10.43
C VAL A 182 7.68 -18.33 10.71
N PRO A 183 8.73 -17.82 10.03
CA PRO A 183 9.18 -16.45 10.21
C PRO A 183 8.23 -15.47 9.49
N ALA A 184 7.83 -14.41 10.20
CA ALA A 184 7.14 -13.24 9.66
C ALA A 184 7.96 -11.98 10.02
N PRO A 185 9.03 -11.66 9.28
CA PRO A 185 9.97 -10.59 9.61
C PRO A 185 9.39 -9.20 9.30
N LEU A 186 8.30 -8.85 9.98
CA LEU A 186 7.58 -7.59 9.82
C LEU A 186 7.93 -6.65 10.97
N THR A 187 8.03 -5.36 10.67
CA THR A 187 8.10 -4.29 11.68
C THR A 187 7.01 -3.26 11.41
N ALA A 188 6.69 -2.45 12.41
CA ALA A 188 5.74 -1.36 12.21
C ALA A 188 6.38 -0.21 11.45
N GLU A 189 5.70 0.17 10.38
CA GLU A 189 5.93 1.39 9.63
C GLU A 189 4.68 2.27 9.76
N ARG A 190 4.87 3.54 10.05
CA ARG A 190 3.80 4.53 10.10
C ARG A 190 3.96 5.49 8.93
N GLY A 191 2.94 5.52 8.07
CA GLY A 191 2.77 6.56 7.06
C GLY A 191 1.90 7.71 7.56
N TYR A 192 2.18 8.92 7.08
CA TYR A 192 1.43 10.13 7.41
C TYR A 192 0.62 10.59 6.19
N HIS A 193 -0.60 11.08 6.43
CA HIS A 193 -1.40 11.67 5.37
C HIS A 193 -2.23 12.84 5.90
N LEU A 194 -2.50 13.78 5.00
CA LEU A 194 -3.44 14.86 5.20
C LEU A 194 -4.63 14.65 4.28
N GLU A 195 -5.82 14.91 4.80
CA GLU A 195 -7.04 14.94 4.01
C GLU A 195 -7.51 16.38 3.88
N MET A 196 -7.83 16.78 2.66
CA MET A 196 -8.33 18.10 2.31
C MET A 196 -9.76 17.89 1.77
N PRO A 197 -10.79 18.08 2.62
CA PRO A 197 -12.18 18.00 2.20
C PRO A 197 -12.47 19.00 1.08
N ASP A 198 -13.31 18.60 0.12
CA ASP A 198 -13.81 19.45 -0.97
C ASP A 198 -12.74 20.12 -1.86
N ALA A 199 -11.47 19.70 -1.72
CA ALA A 199 -10.39 20.18 -2.57
C ALA A 199 -10.51 19.55 -3.97
N PRO A 200 -10.50 20.34 -5.06
CA PRO A 200 -10.59 19.79 -6.40
C PRO A 200 -9.27 19.13 -6.84
N PRO A 201 -9.29 17.92 -7.41
CA PRO A 201 -8.10 17.31 -7.98
C PRO A 201 -7.58 18.07 -9.21
N LEU A 202 -6.29 17.95 -9.50
CA LEU A 202 -5.71 18.38 -10.77
C LEU A 202 -6.19 17.55 -11.95
N ILE A 203 -6.41 16.26 -11.68
CA ILE A 203 -6.84 15.24 -12.62
C ILE A 203 -7.49 14.11 -11.82
N ASP A 204 -8.43 13.40 -12.42
CA ASP A 204 -9.15 12.29 -11.78
C ASP A 204 -8.30 11.00 -11.70
N ALA A 205 -7.10 11.12 -11.16
CA ALA A 205 -6.16 10.02 -10.91
C ALA A 205 -5.12 10.45 -9.85
N PRO A 206 -4.44 9.49 -9.19
CA PRO A 206 -3.35 9.80 -8.28
C PRO A 206 -2.17 10.44 -9.01
N VAL A 207 -1.57 11.46 -8.38
CA VAL A 207 -0.39 12.15 -8.88
C VAL A 207 0.73 12.07 -7.85
N LEU A 208 1.80 11.36 -8.19
CA LEU A 208 3.05 11.33 -7.43
C LEU A 208 3.95 12.50 -7.86
N HIS A 209 4.16 13.43 -6.94
CA HIS A 209 5.17 14.48 -7.06
C HIS A 209 6.53 13.94 -6.61
N ALA A 210 7.26 13.35 -7.55
CA ALA A 210 8.47 12.59 -7.26
C ALA A 210 9.61 13.42 -6.63
N ASN A 211 9.67 14.74 -6.86
CA ASN A 211 10.66 15.60 -6.20
C ASN A 211 10.51 15.64 -4.67
N HIS A 212 9.29 15.40 -4.16
CA HIS A 212 8.96 15.55 -2.74
C HIS A 212 8.49 14.26 -2.10
N ASN A 213 8.41 13.16 -2.86
CA ASN A 213 7.87 11.88 -2.43
C ASN A 213 6.44 11.99 -1.86
N ILE A 214 5.61 12.87 -2.45
CA ILE A 214 4.22 13.08 -2.05
C ILE A 214 3.32 12.54 -3.15
N ILE A 215 2.39 11.65 -2.80
CA ILE A 215 1.30 11.26 -3.68
C ILE A 215 0.01 11.97 -3.25
N VAL A 216 -0.66 12.59 -4.21
CA VAL A 216 -1.98 13.20 -4.02
C VAL A 216 -3.00 12.34 -4.76
N THR A 217 -3.93 11.78 -4.01
CA THR A 217 -4.94 10.85 -4.54
C THR A 217 -6.33 11.45 -4.35
N PRO A 218 -7.13 11.57 -5.43
CA PRO A 218 -8.55 11.85 -5.28
C PRO A 218 -9.24 10.70 -4.54
N MET A 219 -10.04 11.05 -3.55
CA MET A 219 -10.90 10.14 -2.79
C MET A 219 -12.33 10.65 -2.90
N GLN A 220 -13.30 9.86 -2.46
CA GLN A 220 -14.68 10.32 -2.40
C GLN A 220 -14.79 11.53 -1.44
N GLY A 221 -15.12 12.70 -1.99
CA GLY A 221 -15.34 13.95 -1.26
C GLY A 221 -14.09 14.66 -0.73
N ARG A 222 -12.87 14.21 -1.06
CA ARG A 222 -11.62 14.79 -0.52
C ARG A 222 -10.40 14.48 -1.38
N LEU A 223 -9.34 15.25 -1.21
CA LEU A 223 -8.00 14.85 -1.62
C LEU A 223 -7.23 14.28 -0.44
N ARG A 224 -6.49 13.20 -0.67
CA ARG A 224 -5.54 12.68 0.31
C ARG A 224 -4.11 12.88 -0.19
N ALA A 225 -3.32 13.67 0.53
CA ALA A 225 -1.89 13.78 0.31
C ALA A 225 -1.17 12.85 1.29
N THR A 226 -0.39 11.89 0.78
CA THR A 226 0.38 10.95 1.59
C THR A 226 1.86 11.17 1.33
N SER A 227 2.64 11.23 2.41
CA SER A 227 4.08 11.39 2.39
C SER A 227 4.67 10.84 3.69
N TYR A 228 5.99 10.73 3.73
CA TYR A 228 6.78 10.34 4.90
C TYR A 228 6.43 8.96 5.46
N LEU A 229 7.47 8.28 5.92
CA LEU A 229 7.34 7.05 6.66
C LEU A 229 8.29 7.08 7.85
N GLU A 230 7.91 6.38 8.90
CA GLU A 230 8.80 6.12 10.01
C GLU A 230 8.70 4.67 10.47
N PHE A 231 9.87 4.08 10.72
CA PHE A 231 9.95 2.82 11.44
C PHE A 231 9.88 3.11 12.93
N GLU A 232 8.90 2.51 13.60
CA GLU A 232 8.74 2.64 15.04
C GLU A 232 8.27 1.33 15.67
N ARG A 233 8.26 1.26 17.01
CA ARG A 233 7.63 0.14 17.70
C ARG A 233 6.13 0.12 17.43
N HIS A 234 5.55 -1.06 17.25
CA HIS A 234 4.10 -1.22 17.23
C HIS A 234 3.46 -0.58 18.48
N GLY A 235 2.41 0.22 18.27
CA GLY A 235 1.72 0.97 19.33
C GLY A 235 2.39 2.27 19.80
N ALA A 236 3.50 2.73 19.18
CA ALA A 236 4.08 4.03 19.50
C ALA A 236 3.12 5.19 19.09
N ALA A 237 3.07 6.26 19.89
CA ALA A 237 2.32 7.47 19.56
C ALA A 237 2.87 8.14 18.28
N PRO A 238 2.04 8.84 17.48
CA PRO A 238 2.50 9.59 16.33
C PRO A 238 3.42 10.75 16.75
N ASP A 239 4.35 11.14 15.88
CA ASP A 239 5.17 12.34 16.05
C ASP A 239 4.37 13.56 15.58
N PRO A 240 4.00 14.51 16.46
CA PRO A 240 3.18 15.67 16.09
C PRO A 240 3.91 16.67 15.18
N ARG A 241 5.21 16.48 14.91
CA ARG A 241 6.01 17.32 14.00
C ARG A 241 5.94 16.87 12.54
N LYS A 242 5.33 15.72 12.26
CA LYS A 242 5.15 15.13 10.93
C LYS A 242 3.70 15.24 10.49
#